data_AF-A0A1Q5FZ27-F1
#
_entry.id   AF-A0A1Q5FZ27-F1
#
_cell.length_a   1.000
_cell.length_b   1.000
_cell.length_c   1.000
_cell.angle_alpha   90.00
_cell.angle_beta   90.00
_cell.angle_gamma   90.00
#
_symmetry.space_group_name_H-M   'P 1'
#
loop_
_entity.id
_entity.type
_entity.pdbx_description
1 polymer ?
#
loop_
_entity_poly.entity_id
_entity_poly.type
_entity_poly.pdbx_seq_one_letter_code
_entity_poly.pdbx_strand_id
1 'polypeptide(L)'
;MSAVTTTVSEGTANPYALSHLDSLESEAVHIFREVAGEFERPVILFSGGKDSIVMLHLALKAFAPAPVPFTLLHVDTGHNFPEVLDYRDRTVEKHGLRLHVASVQEYIDAGKLRERPDGTRNPLQTVPLTEAIQQHRFDAVFGGGRRDEEKARAKERVFSLRDEFSQWDPRRQRPELWQLYNGRHAPGEHVRVFPISNWTELDVWQYIERESIELPEIYFAHEREVFNRNGMWLTAGHWGGPKEHEATETRLVRYRTVGDMSCTGAVDSDATTLDAVITEIAASRLTERGATRADDKMSEAAMEDRKREGYF
;
A
#
# COMPACT_ATOMS: atom_id res chain seq x y z
N MET A 1 62.54 -12.77 -25.54
CA MET A 1 61.17 -13.15 -25.93
C MET A 1 60.36 -13.27 -24.66
N SER A 2 59.63 -12.22 -24.28
CA SER A 2 58.83 -12.19 -23.05
C SER A 2 57.42 -12.61 -23.43
N ALA A 3 56.98 -13.78 -22.97
CA ALA A 3 55.62 -14.25 -23.16
C ALA A 3 54.70 -13.41 -22.27
N VAL A 4 53.84 -12.61 -22.89
CA VAL A 4 52.74 -11.91 -22.22
C VAL A 4 51.66 -12.96 -22.00
N THR A 5 51.51 -13.40 -20.75
CA THR A 5 50.37 -14.22 -20.33
C THR A 5 49.15 -13.31 -20.28
N THR A 6 48.33 -13.34 -21.32
CA THR A 6 47.02 -12.70 -21.34
C THR A 6 46.13 -13.46 -20.35
N THR A 7 45.99 -12.94 -19.14
CA THR A 7 44.93 -13.37 -18.23
C THR A 7 43.61 -12.88 -18.79
N VAL A 8 42.91 -13.75 -19.52
CA VAL A 8 41.51 -13.56 -19.86
C VAL A 8 40.73 -13.64 -18.56
N SER A 9 40.32 -12.49 -18.03
CA SER A 9 39.26 -12.43 -17.04
C SER A 9 37.97 -12.76 -17.78
N GLU A 10 37.58 -14.04 -17.78
CA GLU A 10 36.20 -14.42 -18.08
C GLU A 10 35.31 -13.83 -16.98
N GLY A 11 34.74 -12.67 -17.27
CA GLY A 11 33.66 -12.10 -16.47
C GLY A 11 32.48 -13.06 -16.49
N THR A 12 32.18 -13.67 -15.35
CA THR A 12 31.00 -14.50 -15.10
C THR A 12 29.72 -13.65 -15.02
N ALA A 13 29.45 -12.80 -16.01
CA ALA A 13 28.17 -12.13 -16.13
C ALA A 13 27.25 -13.02 -16.96
N ASN A 14 26.57 -13.96 -16.29
CA ASN A 14 25.53 -14.76 -16.92
C ASN A 14 24.39 -13.81 -17.34
N PRO A 15 24.07 -13.65 -18.64
CA PRO A 15 23.01 -12.74 -19.11
C PRO A 15 21.60 -13.16 -18.64
N TYR A 16 21.47 -14.31 -17.98
CA TYR A 16 20.24 -14.82 -17.40
C TYR A 16 20.16 -14.68 -15.87
N ALA A 17 21.11 -14.00 -15.22
CA ALA A 17 21.03 -13.72 -13.79
C ALA A 17 20.02 -12.59 -13.53
N LEU A 18 18.88 -12.93 -12.92
CA LEU A 18 17.90 -11.93 -12.48
C LEU A 18 18.51 -11.03 -11.41
N SER A 19 18.30 -9.72 -11.53
CA SER A 19 18.55 -8.83 -10.41
C SER A 19 17.57 -9.10 -9.27
N HIS A 20 17.83 -8.51 -8.09
CA HIS A 20 16.92 -8.57 -6.95
C HIS A 20 15.52 -8.04 -7.32
N LEU A 21 15.46 -6.86 -7.96
CA LEU A 21 14.19 -6.27 -8.40
C LEU A 21 13.50 -7.09 -9.51
N ASP A 22 14.26 -7.74 -10.40
CA ASP A 22 13.65 -8.63 -11.41
C ASP A 22 13.03 -9.87 -10.76
N SER A 23 13.66 -10.40 -9.71
CA SER A 23 13.13 -11.52 -8.95
C SER A 23 11.84 -11.14 -8.23
N LEU A 24 11.83 -9.97 -7.58
CA LEU A 24 10.64 -9.41 -6.90
C LEU A 24 9.50 -9.09 -7.89
N GLU A 25 9.82 -8.50 -9.04
CA GLU A 25 8.85 -8.25 -10.13
C GLU A 25 8.25 -9.57 -10.62
N SER A 26 9.11 -10.55 -10.91
CA SER A 26 8.67 -11.87 -11.38
C SER A 26 7.77 -12.57 -10.37
N GLU A 27 8.08 -12.49 -9.07
CA GLU A 27 7.23 -13.04 -8.01
C GLU A 27 5.85 -12.37 -7.99
N ALA A 28 5.81 -11.03 -8.00
CA ALA A 28 4.55 -10.29 -7.96
C ALA A 28 3.70 -10.54 -9.22
N VAL A 29 4.31 -10.56 -10.40
CA VAL A 29 3.64 -10.88 -11.68
C VAL A 29 3.08 -12.30 -11.65
N HIS A 30 3.82 -13.26 -11.11
CA HIS A 30 3.35 -14.63 -10.92
C HIS A 30 2.11 -14.68 -10.01
N ILE A 31 2.16 -14.02 -8.85
CA ILE A 31 1.02 -13.93 -7.92
C ILE A 31 -0.24 -13.34 -8.58
N PHE A 32 -0.10 -12.28 -9.37
CA PHE A 32 -1.22 -11.70 -10.11
C PHE A 32 -1.84 -12.69 -11.09
N ARG A 33 -1.02 -13.45 -11.80
CA ARG A 33 -1.48 -14.44 -12.80
C ARG A 33 -2.15 -15.64 -12.15
N GLU A 34 -1.64 -16.12 -11.01
CA GLU A 34 -2.28 -17.18 -10.22
C GLU A 34 -3.68 -16.76 -9.77
N VAL A 35 -3.83 -15.54 -9.27
CA VAL A 35 -5.15 -15.03 -8.88
C VAL A 35 -6.09 -14.91 -10.09
N ALA A 36 -5.60 -14.40 -11.23
CA ALA A 36 -6.44 -14.34 -12.43
C ALA A 36 -6.84 -15.72 -12.98
N GLY A 37 -6.06 -16.76 -12.69
CA GLY A 37 -6.35 -18.15 -13.08
C GLY A 37 -7.30 -18.89 -12.13
N GLU A 38 -7.34 -18.50 -10.85
CA GLU A 38 -8.08 -19.21 -9.80
C GLU A 38 -9.37 -18.52 -9.31
N PHE A 39 -9.54 -17.22 -9.54
CA PHE A 39 -10.63 -16.41 -8.97
C PHE A 39 -11.52 -15.77 -10.05
N GLU A 40 -12.79 -15.57 -9.73
CA GLU A 40 -13.81 -15.03 -10.64
C GLU A 40 -13.90 -13.50 -10.61
N ARG A 41 -13.73 -12.87 -9.44
CA ARG A 41 -13.95 -11.44 -9.20
C ARG A 41 -12.82 -10.81 -8.36
N PRO A 42 -11.57 -10.84 -8.84
CA PRO A 42 -10.47 -10.14 -8.21
C PRO A 42 -10.63 -8.61 -8.23
N VAL A 43 -10.21 -7.96 -7.14
CA VAL A 43 -10.16 -6.51 -6.99
C VAL A 43 -8.83 -6.06 -6.39
N ILE A 44 -8.32 -4.90 -6.80
CA ILE A 44 -7.13 -4.27 -6.22
C ILE A 44 -7.55 -3.13 -5.29
N LEU A 45 -7.11 -3.17 -4.04
CA LEU A 45 -7.21 -2.01 -3.14
C LEU A 45 -6.23 -0.92 -3.61
N PHE A 46 -6.79 0.18 -4.10
CA PHE A 46 -6.01 1.26 -4.72
C PHE A 46 -6.32 2.59 -4.04
N SER A 47 -5.44 3.00 -3.13
CA SER A 47 -5.55 4.28 -2.43
C SER A 47 -4.82 5.43 -3.13
N GLY A 48 -3.98 5.15 -4.13
CA GLY A 48 -3.05 6.13 -4.71
C GLY A 48 -1.79 6.37 -3.86
N GLY A 49 -1.59 5.57 -2.80
CA GLY A 49 -0.31 5.52 -2.10
C GLY A 49 0.74 4.71 -2.89
N LYS A 50 2.03 5.00 -2.66
CA LYS A 50 3.18 4.41 -3.38
C LYS A 50 3.11 2.89 -3.58
N ASP A 51 2.74 2.14 -2.54
CA ASP A 51 2.70 0.67 -2.59
C ASP A 51 1.56 0.18 -3.50
N SER A 52 0.39 0.85 -3.42
CA SER A 52 -0.74 0.55 -4.30
C SER A 52 -0.48 0.97 -5.75
N ILE A 53 0.33 2.02 -5.97
CA ILE A 53 0.80 2.45 -7.28
C ILE A 53 1.72 1.40 -7.90
N VAL A 54 2.73 0.92 -7.15
CA VAL A 54 3.61 -0.16 -7.61
C VAL A 54 2.82 -1.43 -7.88
N MET A 55 1.90 -1.79 -6.99
CA MET A 55 1.02 -2.95 -7.17
C MET A 55 0.17 -2.83 -8.46
N LEU A 56 -0.42 -1.67 -8.74
CA LEU A 56 -1.16 -1.43 -9.98
C LEU A 56 -0.25 -1.50 -11.21
N HIS A 57 0.93 -0.91 -11.14
CA HIS A 57 1.92 -0.98 -12.22
C HIS A 57 2.33 -2.43 -12.54
N LEU A 58 2.58 -3.24 -11.51
CA LEU A 58 2.88 -4.67 -11.65
C LEU A 58 1.70 -5.44 -12.27
N ALA A 59 0.46 -5.12 -11.89
CA ALA A 59 -0.72 -5.71 -12.51
C ALA A 59 -0.81 -5.35 -14.01
N LEU A 60 -0.57 -4.09 -14.38
CA LEU A 60 -0.53 -3.65 -15.78
C LEU A 60 0.53 -4.42 -16.57
N LYS A 61 1.73 -4.60 -16.02
CA LYS A 61 2.79 -5.42 -16.62
C LYS A 61 2.40 -6.90 -16.75
N ALA A 62 1.74 -7.47 -15.74
CA ALA A 62 1.41 -8.89 -15.71
C ALA A 62 0.50 -9.32 -16.88
N PHE A 63 -0.36 -8.42 -17.36
CA PHE A 63 -1.35 -8.68 -18.41
C PHE A 63 -1.06 -7.97 -19.74
N ALA A 64 -0.03 -7.12 -19.80
CA ALA A 64 0.35 -6.46 -21.05
C ALA A 64 0.55 -7.48 -22.20
N PRO A 65 0.09 -7.18 -23.43
CA PRO A 65 -0.59 -5.95 -23.86
C PRO A 65 -2.12 -5.95 -23.65
N ALA A 66 -2.68 -6.99 -23.05
CA ALA A 66 -4.12 -7.05 -22.77
C ALA A 66 -4.50 -6.13 -21.59
N PRO A 67 -5.77 -5.68 -21.51
CA PRO A 67 -6.27 -4.96 -20.35
C PRO A 67 -6.16 -5.80 -19.07
N VAL A 68 -5.96 -5.13 -17.93
CA VAL A 68 -5.96 -5.78 -16.62
C VAL A 68 -7.38 -6.30 -16.32
N PRO A 69 -7.54 -7.59 -15.96
CA PRO A 69 -8.86 -8.19 -15.72
C PRO A 69 -9.43 -7.87 -14.32
N PHE A 70 -8.87 -6.88 -13.64
CA PHE A 70 -9.18 -6.55 -12.24
C PHE A 70 -9.93 -5.23 -12.14
N THR A 71 -10.82 -5.14 -11.16
CA THR A 71 -11.42 -3.86 -10.78
C THR A 71 -10.60 -3.22 -9.67
N LEU A 72 -10.68 -1.90 -9.49
CA LEU A 72 -10.09 -1.20 -8.37
C LEU A 72 -11.15 -0.91 -7.30
N LEU A 73 -10.76 -0.93 -6.03
CA LEU A 73 -11.57 -0.51 -4.90
C LEU A 73 -10.78 0.48 -4.05
N HIS A 74 -11.39 1.63 -3.75
CA HIS A 74 -10.88 2.61 -2.82
C HIS A 74 -11.89 2.83 -1.69
N VAL A 75 -11.43 2.81 -0.44
CA VAL A 75 -12.25 3.21 0.71
C VAL A 75 -11.95 4.68 0.99
N ASP A 76 -12.90 5.55 0.67
CA ASP A 76 -12.74 6.98 0.84
C ASP A 76 -13.24 7.43 2.21
N THR A 77 -12.33 7.84 3.07
CA THR A 77 -12.65 8.35 4.40
C THR A 77 -13.21 9.77 4.37
N GLY A 78 -13.02 10.50 3.26
CA GLY A 78 -13.17 11.95 3.18
C GLY A 78 -12.00 12.73 3.80
N HIS A 79 -11.00 12.03 4.35
CA HIS A 79 -9.81 12.63 4.97
C HIS A 79 -8.55 12.40 4.11
N ASN A 80 -8.70 11.96 2.86
CA ASN A 80 -7.59 11.70 1.94
C ASN A 80 -6.88 12.98 1.49
N PHE A 81 -5.59 12.87 1.17
CA PHE A 81 -4.83 13.98 0.59
C PHE A 81 -5.33 14.27 -0.84
N PRO A 82 -5.62 15.55 -1.19
CA PRO A 82 -6.06 15.90 -2.54
C PRO A 82 -5.08 15.46 -3.64
N GLU A 83 -3.77 15.55 -3.39
CA GLU A 83 -2.72 15.12 -4.33
C GLU A 83 -2.83 13.64 -4.68
N VAL A 84 -3.19 12.82 -3.69
CA VAL A 84 -3.34 11.37 -3.86
C VAL A 84 -4.63 11.04 -4.62
N LEU A 85 -5.72 11.78 -4.35
CA LEU A 85 -6.97 11.61 -5.07
C LEU A 85 -6.84 12.04 -6.54
N ASP A 86 -6.18 13.16 -6.83
CA ASP A 86 -5.91 13.62 -8.19
C ASP A 86 -5.11 12.57 -8.97
N TYR A 87 -4.02 12.07 -8.40
CA TYR A 87 -3.22 11.02 -9.02
C TYR A 87 -4.05 9.76 -9.31
N ARG A 88 -4.86 9.33 -8.32
CA ARG A 88 -5.74 8.16 -8.45
C ARG A 88 -6.66 8.33 -9.65
N ASP A 89 -7.35 9.46 -9.74
CA ASP A 89 -8.36 9.72 -10.77
C ASP A 89 -7.72 9.81 -12.17
N ARG A 90 -6.60 10.53 -12.30
CA ARG A 90 -5.83 10.59 -13.55
C ARG A 90 -5.33 9.21 -13.98
N THR A 91 -4.87 8.38 -13.05
CA THR A 91 -4.36 7.03 -13.34
C THR A 91 -5.48 6.09 -13.81
N VAL A 92 -6.64 6.15 -13.14
CA VAL A 92 -7.84 5.38 -13.52
C VAL A 92 -8.27 5.74 -14.94
N GLU A 93 -8.37 7.04 -15.24
CA GLU A 93 -8.75 7.53 -16.56
C GLU A 93 -7.73 7.12 -17.64
N LYS A 94 -6.44 7.38 -17.39
CA LYS A 94 -5.33 7.08 -18.31
C LYS A 94 -5.31 5.61 -18.76
N HIS A 95 -5.64 4.69 -17.86
CA HIS A 95 -5.62 3.25 -18.14
C HIS A 95 -7.02 2.66 -18.42
N GLY A 96 -8.07 3.49 -18.44
CA GLY A 96 -9.45 3.03 -18.68
C GLY A 96 -9.95 2.01 -17.64
N LEU A 97 -9.52 2.16 -16.39
CA LEU A 97 -9.80 1.21 -15.32
C LEU A 97 -11.17 1.46 -14.68
N ARG A 98 -11.76 0.42 -14.09
CA ARG A 98 -12.97 0.56 -13.28
C ARG A 98 -12.60 0.76 -11.82
N LEU A 99 -13.10 1.83 -11.21
CA LEU A 99 -12.91 2.14 -9.79
C LEU A 99 -14.26 2.09 -9.06
N HIS A 100 -14.34 1.30 -8.00
CA HIS A 100 -15.38 1.40 -6.98
C HIS A 100 -14.87 2.24 -5.80
N VAL A 101 -15.71 3.15 -5.33
CA VAL A 101 -15.42 3.98 -4.15
C VAL A 101 -16.43 3.63 -3.06
N ALA A 102 -15.93 3.16 -1.92
CA ALA A 102 -16.73 2.94 -0.72
C ALA A 102 -16.53 4.15 0.21
N SER A 103 -17.50 5.06 0.26
CA SER A 103 -17.39 6.30 1.02
C SER A 103 -17.77 6.09 2.50
N VAL A 104 -16.85 6.34 3.42
CA VAL A 104 -17.13 6.35 4.87
C VAL A 104 -18.19 7.40 5.21
N GLN A 105 -18.18 8.54 4.50
CA GLN A 105 -19.16 9.62 4.72
C GLN A 105 -20.59 9.13 4.47
N GLU A 106 -20.83 8.35 3.42
CA GLU A 106 -22.16 7.80 3.12
C GLU A 106 -22.69 6.90 4.25
N TYR A 107 -21.80 6.15 4.91
CA TYR A 107 -22.16 5.30 6.04
C TYR A 107 -22.46 6.11 7.30
N ILE A 108 -21.78 7.24 7.50
CA ILE A 108 -22.07 8.18 8.58
C ILE A 108 -23.43 8.85 8.33
N ASP A 109 -23.67 9.33 7.11
CA ASP A 109 -24.91 10.00 6.73
C ASP A 109 -26.12 9.06 6.83
N ALA A 110 -25.93 7.77 6.51
CA ALA A 110 -26.93 6.72 6.68
C ALA A 110 -27.10 6.26 8.14
N GLY A 111 -26.31 6.77 9.08
CA GLY A 111 -26.37 6.40 10.51
C GLY A 111 -25.82 5.00 10.83
N LYS A 112 -25.16 4.33 9.88
CA LYS A 112 -24.48 3.04 10.09
C LYS A 112 -23.19 3.19 10.88
N LEU A 113 -22.48 4.31 10.69
CA LEU A 113 -21.28 4.68 11.41
C LEU A 113 -21.50 6.00 12.14
N ARG A 114 -20.61 6.29 13.10
CA ARG A 114 -20.61 7.56 13.83
C ARG A 114 -19.21 8.13 13.81
N GLU A 115 -19.14 9.46 13.71
CA GLU A 115 -17.87 10.18 13.84
C GLU A 115 -17.20 9.85 15.16
N ARG A 116 -15.89 9.63 15.12
CA ARG A 116 -15.12 9.34 16.33
C ARG A 116 -14.83 10.65 17.08
N PRO A 117 -14.80 10.63 18.43
CA PRO A 117 -14.44 11.82 19.21
C PRO A 117 -13.03 12.36 18.92
N ASP A 118 -12.13 11.49 18.44
CA ASP A 118 -10.77 11.84 18.07
C ASP A 118 -10.66 12.49 16.66
N GLY A 119 -11.76 12.51 15.90
CA GLY A 119 -11.82 13.05 14.54
C GLY A 119 -11.07 12.21 13.50
N THR A 120 -10.61 11.00 13.83
CA THR A 120 -9.95 10.11 12.88
C THR A 120 -10.97 9.18 12.22
N ARG A 121 -10.82 8.88 10.93
CA ARG A 121 -11.70 7.96 10.21
C ARG A 121 -11.01 6.68 9.74
N ASN A 122 -9.70 6.59 9.88
CA ASN A 122 -8.93 5.40 9.49
C ASN A 122 -9.51 4.08 10.09
N PRO A 123 -9.92 4.00 11.38
CA PRO A 123 -10.57 2.79 11.91
C PRO A 123 -11.98 2.52 11.38
N LEU A 124 -12.64 3.51 10.80
CA LEU A 124 -14.01 3.40 10.29
C LEU A 124 -14.09 2.76 8.89
N GLN A 125 -12.94 2.53 8.25
CA GLN A 125 -12.86 1.94 6.91
C GLN A 125 -13.26 0.45 6.85
N THR A 126 -13.18 -0.28 7.96
CA THR A 126 -13.43 -1.74 7.98
C THR A 126 -14.83 -2.07 7.48
N VAL A 127 -15.86 -1.37 7.97
CA VAL A 127 -17.26 -1.67 7.61
C VAL A 127 -17.53 -1.38 6.12
N PRO A 128 -17.17 -0.20 5.57
CA PRO A 128 -17.33 0.05 4.14
C PRO A 128 -16.53 -0.92 3.26
N LEU A 129 -15.32 -1.31 3.68
CA LEU A 129 -14.50 -2.29 2.96
C LEU A 129 -15.20 -3.65 2.87
N THR A 130 -15.60 -4.21 4.02
CA THR A 130 -16.18 -5.55 4.07
C THR A 130 -17.56 -5.60 3.43
N GLU A 131 -18.39 -4.57 3.60
CA GLU A 131 -19.66 -4.46 2.88
C GLU A 131 -19.45 -4.34 1.37
N ALA A 132 -18.47 -3.56 0.89
CA ALA A 132 -18.18 -3.46 -0.55
C ALA A 132 -17.72 -4.80 -1.14
N ILE A 133 -16.88 -5.54 -0.43
CA ILE A 133 -16.45 -6.90 -0.82
C ILE A 133 -17.65 -7.82 -0.98
N GLN A 134 -18.57 -7.83 -0.01
CA GLN A 134 -19.77 -8.65 -0.07
C GLN A 134 -20.72 -8.22 -1.20
N GLN A 135 -20.98 -6.92 -1.34
CA GLN A 135 -21.89 -6.36 -2.35
C GLN A 135 -21.42 -6.68 -3.77
N HIS A 136 -20.12 -6.52 -4.04
CA HIS A 136 -19.54 -6.80 -5.35
C HIS A 136 -19.15 -8.28 -5.54
N ARG A 137 -19.21 -9.08 -4.47
CA ARG A 137 -18.82 -10.49 -4.42
C ARG A 137 -17.36 -10.69 -4.85
N PHE A 138 -16.47 -9.82 -4.38
CA PHE A 138 -15.04 -9.98 -4.63
C PHE A 138 -14.52 -11.20 -3.87
N ASP A 139 -13.88 -12.13 -4.58
CA ASP A 139 -13.38 -13.40 -4.06
C ASP A 139 -11.84 -13.41 -3.88
N ALA A 140 -11.14 -12.48 -4.54
CA ALA A 140 -9.76 -12.10 -4.26
C ALA A 140 -9.62 -10.59 -4.10
N VAL A 141 -8.88 -10.15 -3.09
CA VAL A 141 -8.67 -8.74 -2.78
C VAL A 141 -7.17 -8.49 -2.62
N PHE A 142 -6.56 -7.84 -3.60
CA PHE A 142 -5.15 -7.48 -3.55
C PHE A 142 -4.91 -6.29 -2.62
N GLY A 143 -3.93 -6.41 -1.73
CA GLY A 143 -3.48 -5.34 -0.84
C GLY A 143 -1.97 -5.11 -0.95
N GLY A 144 -1.55 -3.85 -0.80
CA GLY A 144 -0.14 -3.45 -0.85
C GLY A 144 0.64 -3.65 0.45
N GLY A 145 0.19 -4.55 1.35
CA GLY A 145 0.83 -4.77 2.64
C GLY A 145 2.18 -5.49 2.50
N ARG A 146 3.22 -4.98 3.17
CA ARG A 146 4.57 -5.57 3.16
C ARG A 146 4.99 -6.06 4.53
N ARG A 147 5.83 -7.11 4.57
CA ARG A 147 6.27 -7.76 5.82
C ARG A 147 7.22 -6.87 6.64
N ASP A 148 7.96 -5.97 5.99
CA ASP A 148 8.92 -5.07 6.62
C ASP A 148 8.26 -3.83 7.26
N GLU A 149 7.03 -3.49 6.86
CA GLU A 149 6.32 -2.29 7.34
C GLU A 149 6.14 -2.27 8.86
N GLU A 150 5.79 -3.44 9.44
CA GLU A 150 5.45 -3.56 10.85
C GLU A 150 5.55 -5.01 11.34
N LYS A 151 5.91 -5.19 12.61
CA LYS A 151 6.11 -6.52 13.25
C LYS A 151 4.91 -7.46 13.10
N ALA A 152 3.68 -6.97 13.21
CA ALA A 152 2.47 -7.78 13.08
C ALA A 152 2.32 -8.40 11.68
N ARG A 153 2.86 -7.75 10.64
CA ARG A 153 2.84 -8.24 9.25
C ARG A 153 3.97 -9.21 8.94
N ALA A 154 4.98 -9.36 9.81
CA ALA A 154 6.13 -10.22 9.54
C ALA A 154 5.75 -11.70 9.34
N LYS A 155 4.60 -12.12 9.90
CA LYS A 155 4.05 -13.48 9.75
C LYS A 155 2.92 -13.57 8.73
N GLU A 156 2.66 -12.49 7.98
CA GLU A 156 1.60 -12.44 6.99
C GLU A 156 1.94 -13.35 5.80
N ARG A 157 0.92 -14.06 5.33
CA ARG A 157 0.99 -14.93 4.15
C ARG A 157 0.74 -14.10 2.89
N VAL A 158 1.20 -14.57 1.74
CA VAL A 158 0.82 -13.96 0.46
C VAL A 158 -0.69 -14.12 0.22
N PHE A 159 -1.23 -15.31 0.47
CA PHE A 159 -2.65 -15.65 0.40
C PHE A 159 -3.20 -15.83 1.82
N SER A 160 -3.99 -14.87 2.25
CA SER A 160 -4.63 -14.88 3.56
C SER A 160 -6.15 -15.09 3.41
N LEU A 161 -6.63 -16.27 3.80
CA LEU A 161 -8.05 -16.63 3.71
C LEU A 161 -8.87 -15.84 4.74
N ARG A 162 -10.02 -15.32 4.29
CA ARG A 162 -11.05 -14.67 5.10
C ARG A 162 -12.35 -15.46 5.00
N ASP A 163 -13.10 -15.52 6.09
CA ASP A 163 -14.43 -16.15 6.10
C ASP A 163 -15.50 -15.24 5.47
N GLU A 164 -16.76 -15.69 5.48
CA GLU A 164 -17.90 -14.96 4.90
C GLU A 164 -18.19 -13.61 5.59
N PHE A 165 -17.70 -13.41 6.81
CA PHE A 165 -17.78 -12.17 7.57
C PHE A 165 -16.50 -11.33 7.44
N SER A 166 -15.61 -11.68 6.50
CA SER A 166 -14.29 -11.09 6.31
C SER A 166 -13.33 -11.28 7.48
N GLN A 167 -13.59 -12.21 8.40
CA GLN A 167 -12.74 -12.43 9.56
C GLN A 167 -11.58 -13.36 9.22
N TRP A 168 -10.49 -13.21 9.98
CA TRP A 168 -9.32 -14.06 9.86
C TRP A 168 -9.30 -15.17 10.93
N ASP A 169 -9.11 -16.42 10.48
CA ASP A 169 -8.85 -17.56 11.37
C ASP A 169 -7.44 -18.12 11.11
N PRO A 170 -6.53 -18.12 12.11
CA PRO A 170 -5.19 -18.68 11.99
C PRO A 170 -5.17 -20.16 11.60
N ARG A 171 -6.17 -20.96 12.04
CA ARG A 171 -6.22 -22.41 11.79
C ARG A 171 -6.57 -22.75 10.35
N ARG A 172 -7.21 -21.82 9.64
CA ARG A 172 -7.63 -21.99 8.24
C ARG A 172 -6.56 -21.56 7.24
N GLN A 173 -5.48 -20.93 7.72
CA GLN A 173 -4.40 -20.46 6.86
C GLN A 173 -3.56 -21.62 6.33
N ARG A 174 -3.14 -21.52 5.08
CA ARG A 174 -2.49 -22.62 4.36
C ARG A 174 -0.99 -22.39 4.28
N PRO A 175 -0.16 -23.45 4.41
CA PRO A 175 1.26 -23.36 4.08
C PRO A 175 1.46 -22.91 2.63
N GLU A 176 2.43 -22.04 2.41
CA GLU A 176 2.85 -21.56 1.09
C GLU A 176 4.20 -22.20 0.81
N LEU A 177 4.20 -23.28 0.03
CA LEU A 177 5.43 -24.00 -0.33
C LEU A 177 5.83 -23.58 -1.74
N TRP A 178 7.06 -23.10 -1.91
CA TRP A 178 7.54 -22.52 -3.16
C TRP A 178 6.66 -21.34 -3.63
N GLN A 179 6.32 -21.30 -4.91
CA GLN A 179 5.42 -20.33 -5.53
C GLN A 179 4.08 -20.99 -5.91
N LEU A 180 3.67 -22.00 -5.14
CA LEU A 180 2.38 -22.70 -5.30
C LEU A 180 1.41 -22.15 -4.26
N TYR A 181 0.40 -21.42 -4.73
CA TYR A 181 -0.63 -20.85 -3.88
C TYR A 181 -1.89 -21.71 -3.96
N ASN A 182 -2.70 -21.68 -2.91
CA ASN A 182 -3.96 -22.42 -2.88
C ASN A 182 -5.09 -21.45 -2.60
N GLY A 183 -5.70 -20.92 -3.66
CA GLY A 183 -6.79 -19.94 -3.61
C GLY A 183 -8.19 -20.52 -3.37
N ARG A 184 -8.34 -21.85 -3.24
CA ARG A 184 -9.66 -22.48 -3.04
C ARG A 184 -10.38 -21.90 -1.83
N HIS A 185 -11.60 -21.41 -2.01
CA HIS A 185 -12.40 -20.82 -0.94
C HIS A 185 -13.86 -21.28 -1.08
N ALA A 186 -14.63 -21.25 0.01
CA ALA A 186 -16.04 -21.59 -0.04
C ALA A 186 -16.88 -20.39 -0.55
N PRO A 187 -18.09 -20.59 -1.07
CA PRO A 187 -18.96 -19.48 -1.44
C PRO A 187 -19.17 -18.49 -0.27
N GLY A 188 -18.96 -17.19 -0.54
CA GLY A 188 -19.03 -16.12 0.47
C GLY A 188 -17.68 -15.78 1.11
N GLU A 189 -16.72 -16.70 1.10
CA GLU A 189 -15.35 -16.45 1.53
C GLU A 189 -14.55 -15.73 0.44
N HIS A 190 -13.43 -15.15 0.83
CA HIS A 190 -12.51 -14.51 -0.10
C HIS A 190 -11.07 -14.58 0.41
N VAL A 191 -10.12 -14.27 -0.45
CA VAL A 191 -8.69 -14.28 -0.11
C VAL A 191 -8.12 -12.86 -0.21
N ARG A 192 -7.41 -12.43 0.83
CA ARG A 192 -6.53 -11.26 0.77
C ARG A 192 -5.20 -11.68 0.15
N VAL A 193 -4.75 -10.99 -0.89
CA VAL A 193 -3.54 -11.33 -1.63
C VAL A 193 -2.54 -10.19 -1.53
N PHE A 194 -1.28 -10.46 -1.21
CA PHE A 194 -0.24 -9.45 -1.01
C PHE A 194 0.94 -9.65 -1.98
N PRO A 195 0.83 -9.21 -3.25
CA PRO A 195 1.84 -9.49 -4.29
C PRO A 195 3.23 -8.93 -3.97
N ILE A 196 3.28 -7.87 -3.17
CA ILE A 196 4.52 -7.19 -2.81
C ILE A 196 4.98 -7.51 -1.38
N SER A 197 4.47 -8.57 -0.75
CA SER A 197 4.74 -8.84 0.67
C SER A 197 6.22 -8.97 1.03
N ASN A 198 7.06 -9.38 0.08
CA ASN A 198 8.50 -9.57 0.22
C ASN A 198 9.34 -8.32 -0.11
N TRP A 199 8.70 -7.26 -0.56
CA TRP A 199 9.39 -6.02 -0.93
C TRP A 199 9.67 -5.22 0.33
N THR A 200 10.85 -4.60 0.38
CA THR A 200 11.16 -3.58 1.38
C THR A 200 10.74 -2.20 0.91
N GLU A 201 10.76 -1.21 1.80
CA GLU A 201 10.51 0.16 1.39
C GLU A 201 11.53 0.62 0.34
N LEU A 202 12.80 0.27 0.52
CA LEU A 202 13.85 0.62 -0.43
C LEU A 202 13.60 -0.01 -1.81
N ASP A 203 13.16 -1.27 -1.85
CA ASP A 203 12.82 -1.96 -3.11
C ASP A 203 11.68 -1.23 -3.85
N VAL A 204 10.65 -0.78 -3.13
CA VAL A 204 9.53 -0.02 -3.70
C VAL A 204 10.03 1.26 -4.36
N TRP A 205 10.87 2.05 -3.67
CA TRP A 205 11.40 3.30 -4.22
C TRP A 205 12.38 3.08 -5.39
N GLN A 206 13.28 2.11 -5.28
CA GLN A 206 14.19 1.76 -6.38
C GLN A 206 13.44 1.26 -7.61
N TYR A 207 12.34 0.53 -7.41
CA TYR A 207 11.51 0.08 -8.52
C TYR A 207 10.74 1.23 -9.17
N ILE A 208 10.22 2.18 -8.37
CA ILE A 208 9.61 3.42 -8.89
C ILE A 208 10.60 4.19 -9.76
N GLU A 209 11.86 4.29 -9.34
CA GLU A 209 12.95 4.91 -10.11
C GLU A 209 13.22 4.17 -11.42
N ARG A 210 13.47 2.86 -11.33
CA ARG A 210 13.79 2.00 -12.47
C ARG A 210 12.72 2.05 -13.55
N GLU A 211 11.45 2.03 -13.14
CA GLU A 211 10.30 2.01 -14.04
C GLU A 211 9.77 3.41 -14.38
N SER A 212 10.38 4.47 -13.83
CA SER A 212 9.94 5.86 -13.99
C SER A 212 8.44 6.04 -13.68
N ILE A 213 8.00 5.45 -12.56
CA ILE A 213 6.60 5.49 -12.13
C ILE A 213 6.30 6.87 -11.55
N GLU A 214 5.30 7.54 -12.12
CA GLU A 214 4.79 8.81 -11.59
C GLU A 214 4.24 8.61 -10.18
N LEU A 215 4.51 9.55 -9.28
CA LEU A 215 3.97 9.59 -7.91
C LEU A 215 3.25 10.92 -7.64
N PRO A 216 2.30 10.94 -6.70
CA PRO A 216 1.77 12.18 -6.14
C PRO A 216 2.89 13.05 -5.54
N GLU A 217 2.83 14.37 -5.76
CA GLU A 217 3.87 15.31 -5.32
C GLU A 217 4.12 15.31 -3.80
N ILE A 218 3.12 14.90 -3.03
CA ILE A 218 3.15 14.82 -1.56
C ILE A 218 4.33 13.98 -1.00
N TYR A 219 4.85 13.08 -1.82
CA TYR A 219 5.96 12.19 -1.51
C TYR A 219 7.33 12.87 -1.54
N PHE A 220 7.44 14.01 -2.21
CA PHE A 220 8.65 14.83 -2.32
C PHE A 220 8.58 16.03 -1.39
N ALA A 221 9.73 16.56 -0.99
CA ALA A 221 9.82 17.72 -0.12
C ALA A 221 9.17 18.96 -0.76
N HIS A 222 8.31 19.61 -0.01
CA HIS A 222 7.62 20.85 -0.39
C HIS A 222 7.32 21.70 0.85
N GLU A 223 7.18 23.00 0.66
CA GLU A 223 6.73 23.88 1.74
C GLU A 223 5.25 23.65 2.01
N ARG A 224 4.92 23.40 3.28
CA ARG A 224 3.54 23.15 3.70
C ARG A 224 3.27 23.73 5.07
N GLU A 225 2.10 24.32 5.23
CA GLU A 225 1.60 24.72 6.54
C GLU A 225 1.17 23.47 7.33
N VAL A 226 1.78 23.29 8.49
CA VAL A 226 1.53 22.17 9.40
C VAL A 226 1.34 22.66 10.82
N PHE A 227 0.69 21.86 11.66
CA PHE A 227 0.56 22.11 13.09
C PHE A 227 0.96 20.87 13.88
N ASN A 228 1.52 21.08 15.09
CA ASN A 228 1.94 19.96 15.93
C ASN A 228 0.77 19.47 16.78
N ARG A 229 0.40 18.19 16.63
CA ARG A 229 -0.56 17.52 17.51
C ARG A 229 0.04 16.22 18.01
N ASN A 230 0.19 16.10 19.33
CA ASN A 230 0.76 14.92 19.98
C ASN A 230 2.13 14.49 19.41
N GLY A 231 2.99 15.47 19.06
CA GLY A 231 4.32 15.21 18.51
C GLY A 231 4.35 14.81 17.04
N MET A 232 3.25 15.02 16.29
CA MET A 232 3.19 14.80 14.85
C MET A 232 2.81 16.09 14.14
N TRP A 233 3.48 16.36 13.01
CA TRP A 233 3.16 17.48 12.13
C TRP A 233 2.00 17.09 11.21
N LEU A 234 0.80 17.63 11.46
CA LEU A 234 -0.38 17.34 10.64
C LEU A 234 -0.69 18.50 9.72
N THR A 235 -1.38 18.21 8.62
CA THR A 235 -1.87 19.22 7.69
C THR A 235 -3.38 19.36 7.80
N ALA A 236 -3.82 20.60 7.87
CA ALA A 236 -5.24 20.93 7.88
C ALA A 236 -5.88 20.55 6.54
N GLY A 237 -7.17 20.23 6.57
CA GLY A 237 -7.93 19.90 5.38
C GLY A 237 -9.42 19.91 5.69
N HIS A 238 -10.22 19.30 4.82
CA HIS A 238 -11.67 19.21 5.01
C HIS A 238 -12.07 18.47 6.30
N TRP A 239 -11.20 17.60 6.81
CA TRP A 239 -11.39 16.87 8.06
C TRP A 239 -11.27 17.74 9.32
N GLY A 240 -10.61 18.89 9.21
CA GLY A 240 -10.31 19.75 10.34
C GLY A 240 -8.92 20.39 10.25
N GLY A 241 -8.52 21.05 11.33
CA GLY A 241 -7.26 21.80 11.39
C GLY A 241 -6.77 21.97 12.83
N PRO A 242 -5.89 22.94 13.08
CA PRO A 242 -5.37 23.22 14.42
C PRO A 242 -6.48 23.62 15.40
N LYS A 243 -6.33 23.24 16.66
CA LYS A 243 -7.12 23.76 17.80
C LYS A 243 -6.62 25.16 18.18
N GLU A 244 -7.39 25.88 19.00
CA GLU A 244 -7.03 27.26 19.43
C GLU A 244 -5.63 27.41 20.05
N HIS A 245 -5.08 26.33 20.64
CA HIS A 245 -3.75 26.32 21.26
C HIS A 245 -2.65 25.71 20.37
N GLU A 246 -2.99 25.24 19.17
CA GLU A 246 -2.04 24.66 18.22
C GLU A 246 -1.69 25.74 17.18
N ALA A 247 -0.43 26.17 17.15
CA ALA A 247 0.04 27.12 16.15
C ALA A 247 0.36 26.39 14.83
N THR A 248 0.15 27.09 13.71
CA THR A 248 0.63 26.64 12.40
C THR A 248 2.04 27.15 12.14
N GLU A 249 2.80 26.37 11.39
CA GLU A 249 4.15 26.71 10.92
C GLU A 249 4.31 26.20 9.48
N THR A 250 4.89 27.02 8.61
CA THR A 250 5.32 26.58 7.28
C THR A 250 6.64 25.84 7.41
N ARG A 251 6.67 24.58 6.99
CA ARG A 251 7.86 23.72 7.07
C ARG A 251 8.13 23.08 5.70
N LEU A 252 9.41 22.80 5.43
CA LEU A 252 9.81 21.99 4.28
C LEU A 252 9.69 20.52 4.67
N VAL A 253 8.67 19.84 4.13
CA VAL A 253 8.27 18.51 4.57
C VAL A 253 7.90 17.60 3.40
N ARG A 254 7.93 16.29 3.65
CA ARG A 254 7.35 15.28 2.76
C ARG A 254 6.58 14.24 3.57
N TYR A 255 5.84 13.38 2.87
CA TYR A 255 5.11 12.27 3.47
C TYR A 255 5.69 10.94 3.04
N ARG A 256 6.24 10.18 4.00
CA ARG A 256 6.82 8.85 3.74
C ARG A 256 5.74 7.79 3.50
N THR A 257 4.65 7.88 4.27
CA THR A 257 3.40 7.12 4.06
C THR A 257 2.26 8.09 3.83
N VAL A 258 1.23 7.65 3.10
CA VAL A 258 0.02 8.45 2.93
C VAL A 258 -1.20 7.61 3.28
N GLY A 259 -1.98 8.09 4.24
CA GLY A 259 -3.32 7.62 4.59
C GLY A 259 -4.22 8.83 4.82
N ASP A 260 -5.06 8.80 5.84
CA ASP A 260 -5.85 9.98 6.21
C ASP A 260 -4.95 11.13 6.68
N MET A 261 -5.21 12.34 6.20
CA MET A 261 -4.61 13.59 6.67
C MET A 261 -4.78 13.77 8.19
N SER A 262 -5.85 13.22 8.77
CA SER A 262 -6.13 13.29 10.21
C SER A 262 -5.15 12.50 11.08
N CYS A 263 -4.42 11.53 10.52
CA CYS A 263 -3.50 10.68 11.28
C CYS A 263 -2.14 10.40 10.60
N THR A 264 -1.87 11.06 9.47
CA THR A 264 -0.60 10.96 8.74
C THR A 264 0.26 12.19 9.02
N GLY A 265 1.41 11.97 9.67
CA GLY A 265 2.37 13.01 10.00
C GLY A 265 3.35 13.31 8.85
N ALA A 266 3.58 14.59 8.60
CA ALA A 266 4.65 15.08 7.76
C ALA A 266 6.03 14.89 8.43
N VAL A 267 7.06 14.71 7.61
CA VAL A 267 8.46 14.57 8.05
C VAL A 267 9.27 15.71 7.46
N ASP A 268 10.06 16.39 8.29
CA ASP A 268 11.03 17.38 7.82
C ASP A 268 12.03 16.71 6.87
N SER A 269 12.14 17.24 5.65
CA SER A 269 12.97 16.66 4.59
C SER A 269 13.23 17.70 3.52
N ASP A 270 14.41 17.64 2.89
CA ASP A 270 14.79 18.44 1.71
C ASP A 270 14.80 17.60 0.41
N ALA A 271 14.32 16.35 0.47
CA ALA A 271 14.31 15.41 -0.64
C ALA A 271 13.25 15.75 -1.71
N THR A 272 13.58 16.66 -2.61
CA THR A 272 12.72 17.13 -3.71
C THR A 272 12.73 16.23 -4.95
N THR A 273 13.63 15.24 -4.99
CA THR A 273 13.77 14.29 -6.12
C THR A 273 13.74 12.86 -5.63
N LEU A 274 13.49 11.92 -6.55
CA LEU A 274 13.46 10.50 -6.26
C LEU A 274 14.80 9.98 -5.71
N ASP A 275 15.91 10.35 -6.34
CA ASP A 275 17.27 10.00 -5.89
C ASP A 275 17.54 10.51 -4.46
N ALA A 276 17.06 11.73 -4.14
CA ALA A 276 17.20 12.30 -2.81
C ALA A 276 16.36 11.52 -1.78
N VAL A 277 15.14 11.11 -2.14
CA VAL A 277 14.28 10.28 -1.28
C VAL A 277 14.94 8.92 -1.03
N ILE A 278 15.46 8.26 -2.07
CA ILE A 278 16.16 6.97 -1.95
C ILE A 278 17.40 7.11 -1.05
N THR A 279 18.18 8.17 -1.24
CA THR A 279 19.36 8.46 -0.40
C THR A 279 18.98 8.67 1.06
N GLU A 280 17.92 9.43 1.33
CA GLU A 280 17.41 9.66 2.68
C GLU A 280 16.95 8.35 3.35
N ILE A 281 16.22 7.50 2.62
CA ILE A 281 15.70 6.23 3.12
C ILE A 281 16.84 5.25 3.41
N ALA A 282 17.83 5.16 2.51
CA ALA A 282 18.99 4.31 2.70
C ALA A 282 19.82 4.69 3.94
N ALA A 283 19.80 5.96 4.35
CA ALA A 283 20.47 6.45 5.56
C ALA A 283 19.62 6.31 6.84
N SER A 284 18.31 6.12 6.72
CA SER A 284 17.38 6.09 7.86
C SER A 284 17.41 4.76 8.61
N ARG A 285 17.25 4.82 9.93
CA ARG A 285 17.09 3.65 10.81
C ARG A 285 15.67 3.48 11.35
N LEU A 286 14.74 4.36 10.94
CA LEU A 286 13.36 4.35 11.40
C LEU A 286 12.49 3.54 10.44
N THR A 287 11.58 2.72 10.98
CA THR A 287 10.57 2.03 10.18
C THR A 287 9.61 3.03 9.55
N GLU A 288 9.10 2.70 8.36
CA GLU A 288 8.31 3.60 7.53
C GLU A 288 7.08 4.18 8.24
N ARG A 289 6.26 3.28 8.80
CA ARG A 289 4.97 3.63 9.42
C ARG A 289 5.11 4.07 10.87
N GLY A 290 6.03 3.44 11.62
CA GLY A 290 6.24 3.73 13.05
C GLY A 290 6.69 5.17 13.34
N ALA A 291 7.30 5.85 12.36
CA ALA A 291 7.69 7.25 12.47
C ALA A 291 6.58 8.25 12.10
N THR A 292 5.56 7.84 11.33
CA THR A 292 4.69 8.77 10.61
C THR A 292 3.19 8.59 10.82
N ARG A 293 2.71 7.47 11.40
CA ARG A 293 1.29 7.24 11.64
C ARG A 293 0.94 7.18 13.12
N ALA A 294 -0.11 7.92 13.51
CA ALA A 294 -0.57 7.97 14.89
C ALA A 294 -1.13 6.61 15.35
N ASP A 295 -1.84 5.92 14.46
CA ASP A 295 -2.56 4.69 14.76
C ASP A 295 -1.64 3.48 14.97
N ASP A 296 -0.42 3.52 14.43
CA ASP A 296 0.57 2.43 14.51
C ASP A 296 1.41 2.52 15.80
N LYS A 297 1.18 3.55 16.63
CA LYS A 297 1.71 3.62 18.01
C LYS A 297 0.86 2.78 18.98
N MET A 298 -0.21 2.13 18.52
CA MET A 298 -1.02 1.20 19.32
C MET A 298 -0.33 -0.17 19.45
N SER A 299 -0.66 -0.94 20.49
CA SER A 299 0.02 -2.20 20.82
C SER A 299 -0.18 -3.29 19.76
N GLU A 300 0.72 -4.27 19.71
CA GLU A 300 0.66 -5.44 18.81
C GLU A 300 -0.70 -6.17 18.84
N ALA A 301 -1.35 -6.20 20.01
CA ALA A 301 -2.68 -6.78 20.17
C ALA A 301 -3.76 -6.05 19.36
N ALA A 302 -3.71 -4.71 19.28
CA ALA A 302 -4.70 -3.91 18.56
C ALA A 302 -4.69 -4.18 17.04
N MET A 303 -3.55 -4.61 16.50
CA MET A 303 -3.41 -4.93 15.07
C MET A 303 -3.86 -6.34 14.74
N GLU A 304 -3.60 -7.32 15.61
CA GLU A 304 -4.20 -8.66 15.46
C GLU A 304 -5.74 -8.59 15.55
N ASP A 305 -6.27 -7.73 16.43
CA ASP A 305 -7.71 -7.49 16.53
C ASP A 305 -8.27 -6.90 15.23
N ARG A 306 -7.62 -5.89 14.64
CA ARG A 306 -8.02 -5.34 13.32
C ARG A 306 -7.99 -6.38 12.20
N LYS A 307 -7.00 -7.28 12.21
CA LYS A 307 -6.93 -8.38 11.25
C LYS A 307 -8.09 -9.36 11.44
N ARG A 308 -8.46 -9.63 12.69
CA ARG A 308 -9.61 -10.47 13.02
C ARG A 308 -10.93 -9.83 12.61
N GLU A 309 -11.02 -8.50 12.70
CA GLU A 309 -12.18 -7.70 12.30
C GLU A 309 -12.29 -7.49 10.78
N GLY A 310 -11.28 -7.88 10.01
CA GLY A 310 -11.29 -7.88 8.54
C GLY A 310 -10.72 -6.62 7.87
N TYR A 311 -10.05 -5.74 8.63
CA TYR A 311 -9.39 -4.54 8.11
C TYR A 311 -8.23 -4.86 7.18
N PHE A 312 -7.43 -5.89 7.51
CA PHE A 312 -6.34 -6.40 6.68
C PHE A 312 -6.77 -7.57 5.82
#